data_AF-A0A7C4MBN9-F1
#
_entry.id   AF-A0A7C4MBN9-F1
#
_cell.length_a   1.000
_cell.length_b   1.000
_cell.length_c   1.000
_cell.angle_alpha   90.00
_cell.angle_beta   90.00
_cell.angle_gamma   90.00
#
_symmetry.space_group_name_H-M   'P 1'
#
loop_
_entity.id
_entity.type
_entity.pdbx_description
1 polymer ?
#
loop_
_entity_poly.entity_id
_entity_poly.type
_entity_poly.pdbx_seq_one_letter_code
_entity_poly.pdbx_strand_id
1 'polypeptide(L)'
;MSWLKNMDKETGISGGKKVHIELDKKVLGGKYVKVEVELENGIIDNVIISGDFFAFPIEEFENFLTSLRGIKFSREQINSVFKKFSDKITFSGIAFDDLLEIFTQLLNKKDLA
;
A
#
# COMPACT_ATOMS: atom_id res chain seq x y z
N MET A 1 -47.28 -4.48 -26.06
CA MET A 1 -47.04 -5.27 -24.83
C MET A 1 -45.54 -5.47 -24.67
N SER A 2 -44.84 -4.46 -24.15
CA SER A 2 -43.39 -4.52 -23.87
C SER A 2 -43.20 -4.71 -22.37
N TRP A 3 -43.22 -5.97 -21.92
CA TRP A 3 -43.02 -6.38 -20.53
C TRP A 3 -41.56 -6.76 -20.20
N LEU A 4 -40.61 -6.42 -21.07
CA LEU A 4 -39.17 -6.55 -20.83
C LEU A 4 -38.51 -5.16 -20.71
N LYS A 5 -39.17 -4.25 -19.99
CA LYS A 5 -38.52 -3.11 -19.35
C LYS A 5 -38.58 -3.38 -17.85
N ASN A 6 -37.42 -3.31 -17.19
CA ASN A 6 -37.19 -3.40 -15.74
C ASN A 6 -36.82 -4.80 -15.21
N MET A 7 -35.55 -5.20 -15.41
CA MET A 7 -34.90 -6.08 -14.42
C MET A 7 -33.37 -5.94 -14.34
N ASP A 8 -32.83 -4.76 -14.60
CA ASP A 8 -31.45 -4.40 -14.20
C ASP A 8 -31.50 -3.16 -13.31
N LYS A 9 -32.00 -3.34 -12.09
CA LYS A 9 -31.72 -2.42 -10.98
C LYS A 9 -30.63 -3.04 -10.11
N GLU A 10 -29.62 -2.22 -9.85
CA GLU A 10 -28.83 -2.25 -8.61
C GLU A 10 -27.77 -3.35 -8.46
N THR A 11 -26.70 -3.27 -9.26
CA THR A 11 -25.35 -3.32 -8.68
C THR A 11 -24.51 -2.20 -9.30
N GLY A 12 -24.38 -1.09 -8.59
CA GLY A 12 -23.50 0.01 -9.00
C GLY A 12 -22.05 -0.44 -8.86
N ILE A 13 -21.52 -1.10 -9.88
CA ILE A 13 -20.06 -1.25 -10.03
C ILE A 13 -19.55 0.10 -10.54
N SER A 14 -19.19 0.98 -9.62
CA SER A 14 -18.31 2.10 -9.95
C SER A 14 -16.98 1.48 -10.37
N GLY A 15 -16.78 1.29 -11.67
CA GLY A 15 -15.54 0.76 -12.25
C GLY A 15 -14.39 1.76 -12.05
N GLY A 16 -13.93 1.88 -10.81
CA GLY A 16 -12.78 2.69 -10.47
C GLY A 16 -11.54 2.18 -11.18
N LYS A 17 -10.65 3.09 -11.59
CA LYS A 17 -9.36 2.70 -12.18
C LYS A 17 -8.56 1.93 -11.12
N LYS A 18 -8.42 0.62 -11.30
CA LYS A 18 -7.52 -0.22 -10.50
C LYS A 18 -6.11 -0.13 -11.07
N VAL A 19 -5.13 0.12 -10.21
CA VAL A 19 -3.72 0.21 -10.58
C VAL A 19 -2.90 -0.62 -9.60
N HIS A 20 -2.06 -1.51 -10.12
CA HIS A 20 -1.05 -2.22 -9.35
C HIS A 20 0.31 -1.55 -9.56
N ILE A 21 1.00 -1.20 -8.48
CA ILE A 21 2.37 -0.69 -8.52
C ILE A 21 3.24 -1.47 -7.53
N GLU A 22 4.46 -1.77 -7.95
CA GLU A 22 5.39 -2.54 -7.12
C GLU A 22 6.84 -2.08 -7.28
N LEU A 23 7.62 -2.34 -6.24
CA LEU A 23 9.05 -2.10 -6.21
C LEU A 23 9.71 -3.12 -5.28
N ASP A 24 10.72 -3.78 -5.80
CA ASP A 24 11.70 -4.54 -5.03
C ASP A 24 12.96 -3.70 -4.79
N LYS A 25 13.49 -3.77 -3.57
CA LYS A 25 14.73 -3.10 -3.17
C LYS A 25 15.64 -4.08 -2.46
N LYS A 26 16.90 -4.10 -2.90
CA LYS A 26 18.00 -4.73 -2.16
C LYS A 26 18.45 -3.78 -1.05
N VAL A 27 18.50 -4.27 0.18
CA VAL A 27 18.95 -3.50 1.34
C VAL A 27 20.35 -3.95 1.78
N LEU A 28 20.94 -3.20 2.72
CA LEU A 28 22.21 -3.54 3.34
C LEU A 28 22.19 -4.97 3.93
N GLY A 29 23.30 -5.69 3.79
CA GLY A 29 23.40 -7.09 4.21
C GLY A 29 22.87 -8.12 3.19
N GLY A 30 22.46 -7.68 2.00
CA GLY A 30 22.04 -8.57 0.91
C GLY A 30 20.59 -9.06 1.00
N LYS A 31 19.84 -8.57 1.99
CA LYS A 31 18.42 -8.83 2.16
C LYS A 31 17.60 -8.07 1.11
N TYR A 32 16.38 -8.55 0.88
CA TYR A 32 15.45 -7.98 -0.10
C TYR A 32 14.11 -7.69 0.57
N VAL A 33 13.49 -6.60 0.16
CA VAL A 33 12.11 -6.25 0.49
C VAL A 33 11.37 -5.85 -0.79
N LYS A 34 10.16 -6.35 -0.94
CA LYS A 34 9.22 -6.02 -2.02
C LYS A 34 7.99 -5.37 -1.40
N VAL A 35 7.58 -4.23 -1.98
CA VAL A 35 6.33 -3.57 -1.65
C VAL A 35 5.44 -3.56 -2.88
N GLU A 36 4.21 -4.01 -2.69
CA GLU A 36 3.16 -4.02 -3.69
C GLU A 36 1.98 -3.20 -3.16
N VAL A 37 1.44 -2.32 -4.00
CA VAL A 37 0.32 -1.45 -3.65
C VAL A 37 -0.74 -1.55 -4.74
N GLU A 38 -1.94 -1.92 -4.34
CA GLU A 38 -3.13 -1.89 -5.18
C GLU A 38 -3.89 -0.60 -4.88
N LEU A 39 -4.18 0.16 -5.93
CA LEU A 39 -4.90 1.42 -5.85
C LEU A 39 -6.26 1.30 -6.52
N GLU A 40 -7.29 1.82 -5.86
CA GLU A 40 -8.60 2.04 -6.46
C GLU A 40 -8.92 3.54 -6.39
N ASN A 41 -9.06 4.19 -7.55
CA ASN A 41 -9.31 5.64 -7.64
C ASN A 41 -8.27 6.50 -6.88
N GLY A 42 -7.01 6.04 -6.83
CA GLY A 42 -5.91 6.71 -6.14
C GLY A 42 -5.91 6.54 -4.61
N ILE A 43 -6.85 5.75 -4.07
CA ILE A 43 -6.87 5.28 -2.69
C ILE A 43 -6.17 3.93 -2.62
N ILE A 44 -5.42 3.69 -1.55
CA ILE A 44 -4.78 2.40 -1.30
C ILE A 44 -5.86 1.39 -0.90
N ASP A 45 -6.12 0.42 -1.76
CA ASP A 45 -7.01 -0.71 -1.48
C ASP A 45 -6.27 -1.78 -0.69
N ASN A 46 -5.07 -2.15 -1.16
CA ASN A 46 -4.23 -3.17 -0.55
C ASN A 46 -2.74 -2.79 -0.56
N VAL A 47 -2.00 -3.31 0.43
CA VAL A 47 -0.54 -3.21 0.53
C VAL A 47 -0.01 -4.56 0.96
N ILE A 48 1.00 -5.06 0.26
CA ILE A 48 1.76 -6.24 0.63
C ILE A 48 3.22 -5.84 0.78
N ILE A 49 3.82 -6.17 1.93
CA ILE A 49 5.25 -6.01 2.17
C ILE A 49 5.81 -7.40 2.46
N SER A 50 6.72 -7.87 1.62
CA SER A 50 7.33 -9.20 1.72
C SER A 50 8.85 -9.10 1.61
N GLY A 51 9.57 -10.10 2.12
CA GLY A 51 11.03 -10.10 2.09
C GLY A 51 11.65 -10.92 3.21
N ASP A 52 12.97 -10.81 3.35
CA ASP A 52 13.74 -11.43 4.43
C ASP A 52 13.98 -10.44 5.57
N PHE A 53 12.92 -10.18 6.35
CA PHE A 53 12.98 -9.37 7.56
C PHE A 53 12.03 -9.92 8.63
N PHE A 54 12.25 -9.48 9.86
CA PHE A 54 11.30 -9.67 10.95
C PHE A 54 10.81 -8.30 11.43
N ALA A 55 9.56 -8.21 11.85
CA ALA A 55 8.96 -7.01 12.43
C ALA A 55 8.40 -7.33 13.81
N PHE A 56 8.70 -6.49 14.80
CA PHE A 56 8.28 -6.67 16.19
C PHE A 56 7.75 -5.36 16.79
N PRO A 57 6.62 -5.39 17.52
CA PRO A 57 5.68 -6.50 17.61
C PRO A 57 4.89 -6.65 16.29
N ILE A 58 4.46 -7.88 15.98
CA ILE A 58 3.74 -8.16 14.73
C ILE A 58 2.41 -7.39 14.64
N GLU A 59 1.74 -7.19 15.77
CA GLU A 59 0.48 -6.44 15.86
C GLU A 59 0.64 -4.99 15.39
N GLU A 60 1.74 -4.31 15.75
CA GLU A 60 1.99 -2.95 15.29
C GLU A 60 2.30 -2.90 13.79
N PHE A 61 2.97 -3.93 13.25
CA PHE A 61 3.18 -4.06 11.81
C PHE A 61 1.87 -4.28 11.04
N GLU A 62 0.96 -5.12 11.54
CA GLU A 62 -0.37 -5.30 10.97
C GLU A 62 -1.22 -4.02 11.07
N ASN A 63 -1.13 -3.29 12.20
CA ASN A 63 -1.77 -1.99 12.39
C ASN A 63 -1.22 -0.93 11.42
N PHE A 64 0.07 -0.99 11.10
CA PHE A 64 0.70 -0.14 10.10
C PHE A 64 0.15 -0.43 8.69
N LEU A 65 0.12 -1.70 8.25
CA LEU A 65 -0.47 -2.09 6.97
C LEU A 65 -1.94 -1.68 6.87
N THR A 66 -2.70 -1.88 7.94
CA THR A 66 -4.11 -1.47 8.02
C THR A 66 -4.26 0.05 7.94
N SER A 67 -3.37 0.82 8.59
CA SER A 67 -3.39 2.28 8.55
C SER A 67 -3.01 2.86 7.19
N LEU A 68 -2.32 2.09 6.34
CA LEU A 68 -2.06 2.45 4.95
C LEU A 68 -3.27 2.19 4.04
N ARG A 69 -4.17 1.26 4.38
CA ARG A 69 -5.37 1.01 3.57
C ARG A 69 -6.40 2.12 3.78
N GLY A 70 -7.12 2.47 2.71
CA GLY A 70 -8.17 3.49 2.71
C GLY A 70 -7.66 4.94 2.67
N ILE A 71 -6.35 5.18 2.69
CA ILE A 71 -5.79 6.54 2.51
C ILE A 71 -5.44 6.81 1.05
N LYS A 72 -5.41 8.08 0.66
CA LYS A 72 -4.91 8.54 -0.63
C LYS A 72 -3.43 8.21 -0.76
N PHE A 73 -3.05 7.58 -1.87
CA PHE A 73 -1.67 7.33 -2.22
C PHE A 73 -0.98 8.65 -2.61
N SER A 74 -0.51 9.35 -1.57
CA SER A 74 0.07 10.70 -1.57
C SER A 74 1.15 10.80 -0.51
N ARG A 75 2.15 11.67 -0.74
CA ARG A 75 3.30 11.84 0.15
C ARG A 75 2.87 12.22 1.57
N GLU A 76 1.91 13.13 1.69
CA GLU A 76 1.47 13.68 2.97
C GLU A 76 0.82 12.60 3.84
N GLN A 77 -0.11 11.81 3.29
CA GLN A 77 -0.83 10.80 4.07
C GLN A 77 0.07 9.60 4.40
N ILE A 78 0.91 9.16 3.45
CA ILE A 78 1.87 8.08 3.70
C ILE A 78 2.86 8.50 4.81
N ASN A 79 3.46 9.69 4.72
CA ASN A 79 4.38 10.19 5.75
C ASN A 79 3.72 10.29 7.13
N SER A 80 2.43 10.67 7.20
CA SER A 80 1.67 10.71 8.45
C SER A 80 1.58 9.32 9.10
N VAL A 81 1.29 8.28 8.31
CA VAL A 81 1.27 6.90 8.79
C VAL A 81 2.66 6.45 9.24
N PHE A 82 3.70 6.67 8.43
CA PHE A 82 5.08 6.31 8.80
C PHE A 82 5.51 6.97 10.13
N LYS A 83 5.22 8.26 10.31
CA LYS A 83 5.51 8.98 11.56
C LYS A 83 4.80 8.35 12.77
N LYS A 84 3.55 7.93 12.62
CA LYS A 84 2.74 7.30 13.69
C LYS A 84 3.33 5.96 14.19
N PHE A 85 4.12 5.27 13.38
CA PHE A 85 4.64 3.93 13.67
C PHE A 85 6.17 3.86 13.80
N SER A 86 6.88 4.96 13.54
CA SER A 86 8.35 5.01 13.55
C SER A 86 9.02 4.55 14.85
N ASP A 87 8.34 4.70 15.98
CA ASP A 87 8.79 4.30 17.32
C ASP A 87 8.07 3.05 17.85
N LYS A 88 7.18 2.45 17.06
CA LYS A 88 6.34 1.32 17.47
C LYS A 88 6.78 -0.01 16.89
N ILE A 89 7.49 0.02 15.75
CA ILE A 89 7.90 -1.19 15.04
C ILE A 89 9.41 -1.23 14.98
N THR A 90 9.98 -2.31 15.50
CA THR A 90 11.39 -2.65 15.32
C THR A 90 11.51 -3.67 14.21
N PHE A 91 12.32 -3.35 13.20
CA PHE A 91 12.65 -4.26 12.12
C PHE A 91 14.01 -4.92 12.36
N SER A 92 14.11 -6.21 12.04
CA SER A 92 15.37 -6.94 11.92
C SER A 92 15.58 -7.34 10.48
N GLY A 93 16.69 -6.92 9.89
CA GLY A 93 17.04 -7.19 8.49
C GLY A 93 16.75 -6.06 7.50
N ILE A 94 15.89 -5.10 7.85
CA ILE A 94 15.70 -3.84 7.13
C ILE A 94 15.62 -2.69 8.14
N ALA A 95 15.85 -1.45 7.69
CA ALA A 95 15.49 -0.27 8.47
C ALA A 95 14.04 0.15 8.18
N PHE A 96 13.39 0.81 9.13
CA PHE A 96 12.07 1.42 8.90
C PHE A 96 12.10 2.40 7.71
N ASP A 97 13.19 3.16 7.59
CA ASP A 97 13.41 4.13 6.51
C ASP A 97 13.58 3.48 5.13
N ASP A 98 13.99 2.20 5.06
CA ASP A 98 14.04 1.49 3.77
C ASP A 98 12.63 1.37 3.17
N LEU A 99 11.62 1.10 4.00
CA LEU A 99 10.23 1.07 3.57
C LEU A 99 9.78 2.47 3.12
N LEU A 100 10.10 3.52 3.87
CA LEU A 100 9.71 4.88 3.52
C LEU A 100 10.30 5.32 2.17
N GLU A 101 11.55 4.95 1.92
CA GLU A 101 12.22 5.19 0.65
C GLU A 101 11.52 4.47 -0.50
N ILE A 102 11.13 3.20 -0.32
CA ILE A 102 10.38 2.43 -1.32
C ILE A 102 9.05 3.10 -1.64
N PHE A 103 8.26 3.49 -0.63
CA PHE A 103 7.01 4.22 -0.86
C PHE A 103 7.23 5.55 -1.57
N THR A 104 8.31 6.27 -1.25
CA THR A 104 8.69 7.50 -1.94
C THR A 104 8.99 7.25 -3.42
N GLN A 105 9.70 6.18 -3.75
CA GLN A 105 9.99 5.80 -5.13
C GLN A 105 8.73 5.34 -5.88
N LEU A 106 7.82 4.61 -5.23
CA LEU A 106 6.53 4.20 -5.79
C LEU A 106 5.64 5.41 -6.12
N LEU A 107 5.62 6.43 -5.25
CA LEU A 107 4.93 7.70 -5.52
C LEU A 107 5.45 8.34 -6.82
N ASN A 108 6.77 8.43 -6.98
CA ASN A 108 7.38 9.01 -8.17
C ASN A 108 7.10 8.17 -9.44
N LYS A 109 6.98 6.83 -9.32
CA LYS A 109 6.61 5.95 -10.45
C LYS A 109 5.16 6.15 -10.89
N LYS A 110 4.23 6.35 -9.95
CA LYS A 110 2.82 6.61 -10.27
C LYS A 110 2.64 7.89 -11.10
N ASP A 111 3.43 8.92 -10.82
CA ASP A 111 3.36 10.18 -11.58
C ASP A 111 3.85 10.03 -13.03
N LEU A 112 4.43 8.88 -13.39
CA LEU A 112 4.91 8.54 -14.74
C LEU A 112 3.98 7.58 -15.51
N ALA A 113 2.90 7.08 -14.88
CA ALA A 113 1.99 6.04 -15.43
C ALA A 113 0.55 6.54 -15.61
#